data_AF-A0A975GHU3-F1
#
_entry.id   AF-A0A975GHU3-F1
#
_cell.length_a   1.000
_cell.length_b   1.000
_cell.length_c   1.000
_cell.angle_alpha   90.00
_cell.angle_beta   90.00
_cell.angle_gamma   90.00
#
_symmetry.space_group_name_H-M   'P 1'
#
loop_
_entity.id
_entity.type
_entity.pdbx_description
1 polymer ?
#
loop_
_entity_poly.entity_id
_entity_poly.type
_entity_poly.pdbx_seq_one_letter_code
_entity_poly.pdbx_strand_id
1 'polypeptide(L)'
;MLQKLRGKKGFTLIELMIVVAIIGILAAIAIPNFLQYQKKAKTGEAKTNLGGIKTSTISYQAEEDFFRTCTAWPALGSVGPAKQAWGTGEVGFNDIGWEPAGNVYYVYGVTPYADADGNIQGEFAIGAVGDVDGDGTNGEWAYSSDHTQATSAAHCAEVTTKTGSVESLVKNAF
;
A
#
# COMPACT_ATOMS: atom_id res chain seq x y z
N MET A 1 -67.31 18.03 18.88
CA MET A 1 -66.27 18.99 18.45
C MET A 1 -65.15 18.23 17.77
N LEU A 2 -65.01 18.31 16.44
CA LEU A 2 -63.91 17.68 15.71
C LEU A 2 -62.83 18.73 15.41
N GLN A 3 -61.67 18.61 16.07
CA GLN A 3 -60.52 19.48 15.86
C GLN A 3 -59.88 19.19 14.50
N LYS A 4 -59.86 20.21 13.65
CA LYS A 4 -59.28 20.21 12.30
C LYS A 4 -57.76 20.26 12.40
N LEU A 5 -57.08 19.13 12.17
CA LEU A 5 -55.62 19.07 12.01
C LEU A 5 -55.23 19.75 10.68
N ARG A 6 -55.03 21.08 10.71
CA ARG A 6 -54.46 21.85 9.59
C ARG A 6 -52.94 21.77 9.69
N GLY A 7 -52.25 21.38 8.60
CA GLY A 7 -50.84 21.74 8.45
C GLY A 7 -49.88 20.73 7.81
N LYS A 8 -50.32 19.78 6.98
CA LYS A 8 -49.36 19.03 6.15
C LYS A 8 -48.99 19.86 4.91
N LYS A 9 -47.99 20.74 5.04
CA LYS A 9 -47.30 21.32 3.87
C LYS A 9 -46.53 20.19 3.18
N GLY A 10 -46.88 19.88 1.94
CA GLY A 10 -46.14 18.92 1.11
C GLY A 10 -44.86 19.56 0.57
N PHE A 11 -43.82 18.74 0.40
CA PHE A 11 -42.56 19.13 -0.24
C PHE A 11 -42.83 19.44 -1.72
N THR A 12 -42.33 20.57 -2.23
CA THR A 12 -42.52 20.88 -3.65
C THR A 12 -41.52 20.10 -4.50
N LEU A 13 -41.93 19.69 -5.71
CA LEU A 13 -41.01 19.04 -6.65
C LEU A 13 -39.83 19.95 -7.01
N ILE A 14 -40.06 21.26 -7.06
CA ILE A 14 -39.03 22.24 -7.39
C ILE A 14 -37.99 22.38 -6.27
N GLU A 15 -38.39 22.33 -4.99
CA GLU A 15 -37.44 22.26 -3.86
C GLU A 15 -36.56 21.02 -3.99
N LEU A 16 -37.14 19.87 -4.36
CA LEU A 16 -36.37 18.64 -4.53
C LEU A 16 -35.37 18.74 -5.69
N MET A 17 -35.78 19.32 -6.82
CA MET A 17 -34.91 19.48 -8.00
C MET A 17 -33.70 20.36 -7.71
N ILE A 18 -33.88 21.48 -7.01
CA ILE A 18 -32.77 22.38 -6.67
C ILE A 18 -31.80 21.70 -5.71
N VAL A 19 -32.32 20.98 -4.71
CA VAL A 19 -31.49 20.26 -3.74
C VAL A 19 -30.62 19.21 -4.42
N VAL A 20 -31.19 18.40 -5.31
CA VAL A 20 -30.42 17.38 -6.05
C VAL A 20 -29.39 18.03 -6.98
N ALA A 21 -29.72 19.16 -7.61
CA ALA A 21 -28.77 19.90 -8.45
C ALA A 21 -27.55 20.39 -7.65
N ILE A 22 -27.78 20.96 -6.46
CA ILE A 22 -26.68 21.43 -5.59
C ILE A 22 -25.84 20.25 -5.08
N ILE A 23 -26.48 19.16 -4.61
CA ILE A 23 -25.77 17.94 -4.18
C ILE A 23 -24.95 17.36 -5.33
N GLY A 24 -25.47 17.40 -6.57
CA GLY A 24 -24.75 16.93 -7.76
C GLY A 24 -23.44 17.70 -8.01
N ILE A 25 -23.47 19.03 -7.91
CA ILE A 25 -22.28 19.88 -8.08
C ILE A 25 -21.26 19.61 -6.96
N LEU A 26 -21.72 19.52 -5.71
CA LEU A 26 -20.84 19.22 -4.57
C LEU A 26 -20.21 17.83 -4.69
N ALA A 27 -20.99 16.81 -5.08
CA ALA A 27 -20.52 15.44 -5.25
C ALA A 27 -19.47 15.33 -6.35
N ALA A 28 -19.64 16.05 -7.47
CA ALA A 28 -18.70 16.02 -8.59
C ALA A 28 -17.27 16.45 -8.19
N ILE A 29 -17.15 17.40 -7.26
CA ILE A 29 -15.84 17.85 -6.75
C ILE A 29 -15.37 17.01 -5.56
N ALA A 30 -16.30 16.60 -4.68
CA ALA A 30 -15.96 15.90 -3.45
C ALA A 30 -15.48 14.46 -3.69
N ILE A 31 -16.11 13.71 -4.60
CA ILE A 31 -15.80 12.30 -4.86
C ILE A 31 -14.34 12.10 -5.31
N PRO A 32 -13.81 12.77 -6.35
CA PRO A 32 -12.44 12.54 -6.79
C PRO A 32 -11.41 12.91 -5.71
N ASN A 33 -11.65 14.00 -4.97
CA ASN A 33 -10.78 14.41 -3.87
C ASN A 33 -10.78 13.38 -2.73
N PHE A 34 -11.96 12.87 -2.37
CA PHE A 34 -12.09 11.85 -1.33
C PHE A 34 -11.36 10.55 -1.68
N LEU A 35 -11.44 10.11 -2.95
CA LEU A 35 -10.69 8.95 -3.43
C LEU A 35 -9.17 9.15 -3.34
N GLN A 36 -8.67 10.34 -3.71
CA GLN A 36 -7.24 10.66 -3.56
C GLN A 36 -6.80 10.68 -2.09
N TYR A 37 -7.62 11.21 -1.18
CA TYR A 37 -7.30 11.19 0.25
C TYR A 37 -7.25 9.78 0.82
N GLN A 38 -8.18 8.91 0.43
CA GLN A 38 -8.13 7.50 0.79
C GLN A 38 -6.87 6.82 0.25
N LYS A 39 -6.53 7.04 -1.03
CA LYS A 39 -5.30 6.50 -1.64
C LYS A 39 -4.05 6.92 -0.86
N LYS A 40 -3.92 8.22 -0.54
CA LYS A 40 -2.80 8.73 0.26
C LYS A 40 -2.72 8.13 1.65
N ALA A 41 -3.86 7.94 2.33
CA ALA A 41 -3.89 7.31 3.65
C ALA A 41 -3.44 5.85 3.59
N LYS A 42 -3.95 5.07 2.62
CA LYS A 42 -3.57 3.66 2.41
C LYS A 42 -2.09 3.52 2.02
N THR A 43 -1.58 4.41 1.17
CA THR A 43 -0.15 4.46 0.80
C THR A 43 0.74 4.86 1.98
N GLY A 44 0.26 5.69 2.92
CA GLY A 44 0.99 6.03 4.13
C GLY A 44 1.34 4.81 4.98
N GLU A 45 0.41 3.88 5.10
CA GLU A 45 0.62 2.58 5.77
C GLU A 45 1.78 1.79 5.14
N ALA A 46 1.84 1.74 3.80
CA ALA A 46 2.91 1.05 3.07
C ALA A 46 4.29 1.61 3.42
N LYS A 47 4.43 2.93 3.45
CA LYS A 47 5.70 3.61 3.78
C LYS A 47 6.15 3.33 5.20
N THR A 48 5.23 3.33 6.16
CA THR A 48 5.54 3.03 7.56
C THR A 48 6.00 1.58 7.72
N ASN A 49 5.30 0.62 7.09
CA ASN A 49 5.68 -0.79 7.15
C ASN A 49 7.02 -1.05 6.47
N LEU A 50 7.26 -0.47 5.29
CA LEU A 50 8.57 -0.55 4.61
C LEU A 50 9.71 -0.01 5.48
N GLY A 51 9.49 1.08 6.21
CA GLY A 51 10.47 1.62 7.16
C GLY A 51 10.78 0.64 8.29
N GLY A 52 9.74 -0.02 8.83
CA GLY A 52 9.91 -1.07 9.85
C GLY A 52 10.70 -2.27 9.33
N ILE A 53 10.35 -2.79 8.15
CA ILE A 53 11.07 -3.90 7.52
C ILE A 53 12.53 -3.52 7.28
N LYS A 54 12.80 -2.29 6.80
CA LYS A 54 14.17 -1.80 6.61
C LYS A 54 15.00 -1.87 7.89
N THR A 55 14.46 -1.36 8.99
CA THR A 55 15.16 -1.38 10.27
C THR A 55 15.43 -2.82 10.72
N SER A 56 14.43 -3.69 10.66
CA SER A 56 14.57 -5.10 11.03
C SER A 56 15.58 -5.85 10.16
N THR A 57 15.56 -5.64 8.84
CA THR A 57 16.52 -6.26 7.90
C THR A 57 17.96 -5.81 8.18
N ILE A 58 18.18 -4.53 8.48
CA ILE A 58 19.52 -4.01 8.83
C ILE A 58 19.98 -4.56 10.18
N SER A 59 19.09 -4.64 11.17
CA SER A 59 19.40 -5.24 12.46
C SER A 59 19.80 -6.71 12.32
N TYR A 60 19.05 -7.48 11.51
CA TYR A 60 19.37 -8.88 11.24
C TYR A 60 20.74 -9.04 10.56
N GLN A 61 21.03 -8.21 9.55
CA GLN A 61 22.33 -8.22 8.87
C GLN A 61 23.48 -7.95 9.85
N ALA A 62 23.30 -7.06 10.82
CA ALA A 62 24.32 -6.74 11.81
C ALA A 62 24.59 -7.90 12.80
N GLU A 63 23.66 -8.83 12.95
CA GLU A 63 23.77 -9.99 13.86
C GLU A 63 24.31 -11.23 13.14
N GLU A 64 23.85 -11.48 11.91
CA GLU A 64 24.11 -12.73 11.18
C GLU A 64 25.10 -12.55 10.01
N ASP A 65 25.58 -11.32 9.76
CA ASP A 65 26.49 -10.96 8.66
C ASP A 65 25.93 -11.28 7.25
N PHE A 66 24.62 -11.46 7.08
CA PHE A 66 23.99 -11.60 5.76
C PHE A 66 22.54 -11.09 5.75
N PHE A 67 22.02 -10.75 4.57
CA PHE A 67 20.62 -10.37 4.41
C PHE A 67 19.70 -11.57 4.20
N ARG A 68 18.65 -11.69 5.04
CA ARG A 68 17.60 -12.70 4.90
C ARG A 68 16.69 -12.39 3.71
N THR A 69 16.40 -13.40 2.89
CA THR A 69 15.31 -13.31 1.91
C THR A 69 13.97 -13.44 2.61
N CYS A 70 13.08 -12.47 2.41
CA CYS A 70 11.70 -12.56 2.82
C CYS A 70 10.82 -12.67 1.58
N THR A 71 10.14 -13.81 1.42
CA THR A 71 9.24 -14.02 0.28
C THR A 71 8.04 -13.10 0.38
N ALA A 72 7.56 -12.61 -0.77
CA ALA A 72 6.43 -11.71 -0.85
C ALA A 72 5.21 -12.23 -0.07
N TRP A 73 4.78 -11.48 0.92
CA TRP A 73 3.67 -11.83 1.80
C TRP A 73 2.84 -10.59 2.20
N PRO A 74 1.49 -10.68 2.27
CA PRO A 74 0.63 -11.81 1.86
C PRO A 74 0.80 -12.19 0.38
N ALA A 75 0.32 -13.34 -0.07
CA ALA A 75 0.61 -13.83 -1.43
C ALA A 75 0.24 -12.79 -2.54
N LEU A 76 1.08 -12.67 -3.57
CA LEU A 76 0.99 -11.62 -4.60
C LEU A 76 -0.32 -11.60 -5.42
N GLY A 77 -1.05 -12.72 -5.46
CA GLY A 77 -2.37 -12.80 -6.10
C GLY A 77 -3.51 -12.13 -5.31
N SER A 78 -3.22 -11.57 -4.13
CA SER A 78 -4.22 -11.02 -3.21
C SER A 78 -4.20 -9.49 -3.11
N VAL A 79 -3.59 -8.80 -4.07
CA VAL A 79 -3.61 -7.33 -4.13
C VAL A 79 -5.00 -6.80 -4.48
N GLY A 80 -5.45 -5.77 -3.75
CA GLY A 80 -6.76 -5.16 -3.97
C GLY A 80 -7.08 -4.09 -2.92
N PRO A 81 -8.26 -3.45 -3.04
CA PRO A 81 -8.58 -2.27 -2.22
C PRO A 81 -8.88 -2.60 -0.76
N ALA A 82 -9.00 -3.90 -0.43
CA ALA A 82 -9.29 -4.42 0.90
C ALA A 82 -8.01 -4.91 1.59
N LYS A 83 -7.95 -4.72 2.91
CA LYS A 83 -6.84 -5.20 3.73
C LYS A 83 -6.80 -6.72 3.75
N GLN A 84 -5.60 -7.26 3.60
CA GLN A 84 -5.28 -8.68 3.71
C GLN A 84 -4.79 -9.00 5.12
N ALA A 85 -5.16 -10.15 5.65
CA ALA A 85 -4.63 -10.61 6.94
C ALA A 85 -3.15 -10.98 6.80
N TRP A 86 -2.34 -10.65 7.81
CA TRP A 86 -0.92 -11.02 7.83
C TRP A 86 -0.69 -12.53 8.00
N GLY A 87 -1.72 -13.32 8.35
CA GLY A 87 -1.74 -14.78 8.17
C GLY A 87 -0.61 -15.55 8.87
N THR A 88 -0.45 -16.81 8.45
CA THR A 88 0.65 -17.69 8.83
C THR A 88 1.17 -18.34 7.55
N GLY A 89 2.46 -18.20 7.25
CA GLY A 89 3.07 -18.74 6.04
C GLY A 89 4.13 -17.83 5.40
N GLU A 90 4.37 -16.68 6.02
CA GLU A 90 5.47 -15.79 5.73
C GLU A 90 6.83 -16.51 5.85
N VAL A 91 7.66 -16.35 4.83
CA VAL A 91 9.03 -16.90 4.80
C VAL A 91 9.98 -15.73 5.04
N GLY A 92 10.90 -15.87 6.00
CA GLY A 92 11.94 -14.88 6.30
C GLY A 92 11.52 -13.74 7.24
N PHE A 93 10.25 -13.32 7.24
CA PHE A 93 9.78 -12.22 8.10
C PHE A 93 9.89 -12.51 9.60
N ASN A 94 9.65 -13.76 10.01
CA ASN A 94 9.86 -14.20 11.39
C ASN A 94 11.34 -14.22 11.78
N ASP A 95 12.23 -14.53 10.83
CA ASP A 95 13.67 -14.60 11.06
C ASP A 95 14.23 -13.19 11.35
N ILE A 96 13.73 -12.16 10.64
CA ILE A 96 14.11 -10.76 10.88
C ILE A 96 13.32 -10.09 12.02
N GLY A 97 12.40 -10.83 12.67
CA GLY A 97 11.61 -10.34 13.79
C GLY A 97 10.67 -9.19 13.44
N TRP A 98 10.12 -9.16 12.22
CA TRP A 98 9.18 -8.12 11.79
C TRP A 98 7.79 -8.67 11.52
N GLU A 99 6.78 -7.99 12.09
CA GLU A 99 5.37 -8.19 11.78
C GLU A 99 4.63 -6.83 11.74
N PRO A 100 3.59 -6.67 10.89
CA PRO A 100 2.76 -5.49 10.90
C PRO A 100 1.77 -5.53 12.06
N ALA A 101 1.33 -4.36 12.52
CA ALA A 101 0.36 -4.21 13.62
C ALA A 101 -1.09 -4.64 13.28
N GLY A 102 -1.30 -5.39 12.19
CA GLY A 102 -2.60 -5.88 11.74
C GLY A 102 -2.67 -6.13 10.24
N ASN A 103 -3.88 -6.12 9.69
CA ASN A 103 -4.11 -6.36 8.27
C ASN A 103 -3.52 -5.24 7.40
N VAL A 104 -2.95 -5.64 6.26
CA VAL A 104 -2.17 -4.79 5.36
C VAL A 104 -2.81 -4.63 3.99
N TYR A 105 -2.65 -3.46 3.35
CA TYR A 105 -3.09 -3.25 1.96
C TYR A 105 -2.08 -3.73 0.90
N TYR A 106 -0.81 -3.85 1.30
CA TYR A 106 0.28 -4.16 0.40
C TYR A 106 0.88 -5.51 0.76
N VAL A 107 1.44 -6.16 -0.25
CA VAL A 107 2.31 -7.32 -0.15
C VAL A 107 3.73 -6.82 -0.01
N TYR A 108 4.47 -7.34 0.96
CA TYR A 108 5.85 -6.93 1.24
C TYR A 108 6.83 -8.09 1.01
N GLY A 109 8.06 -7.77 0.68
CA GLY A 109 9.15 -8.76 0.66
C GLY A 109 10.52 -8.10 0.67
N VAL A 110 11.52 -8.93 0.91
CA VAL A 110 12.93 -8.54 1.02
C VAL A 110 13.74 -9.45 0.12
N THR A 111 14.49 -8.86 -0.81
CA THR A 111 15.35 -9.59 -1.75
C THR A 111 16.79 -9.13 -1.53
N PRO A 112 17.67 -9.96 -0.96
CA PRO A 112 19.09 -9.67 -0.93
C PRO A 112 19.67 -9.80 -2.35
N TYR A 113 20.68 -9.00 -2.65
CA TYR A 113 21.46 -9.16 -3.87
C TYR A 113 22.84 -9.68 -3.52
N ALA A 114 23.28 -10.67 -4.30
CA ALA A 114 24.67 -11.07 -4.29
C ALA A 114 25.50 -10.05 -5.08
N ASP A 115 26.65 -9.67 -4.55
CA ASP A 115 27.67 -8.97 -5.32
C ASP A 115 28.22 -9.84 -6.48
N ALA A 116 29.14 -9.29 -7.27
CA ALA A 116 29.76 -10.01 -8.39
C ALA A 116 30.54 -11.27 -7.96
N ASP A 117 30.88 -11.38 -6.68
CA ASP A 117 31.62 -12.47 -6.07
C ASP A 117 30.70 -13.50 -5.37
N GLY A 118 29.38 -13.26 -5.38
CA GLY A 118 28.37 -14.15 -4.79
C GLY A 118 28.02 -13.85 -3.33
N ASN A 119 28.56 -12.79 -2.72
CA ASN A 119 28.29 -12.44 -1.32
C ASN A 119 27.00 -11.63 -1.20
N ILE A 120 26.09 -12.10 -0.35
CA ILE A 120 24.78 -11.48 -0.06
C ILE A 120 24.84 -10.48 1.11
N GLN A 121 26.00 -9.83 1.29
CA GLN A 121 26.30 -9.02 2.48
C GLN A 121 26.22 -7.51 2.22
N GLY A 122 26.29 -7.07 0.95
CA GLY A 122 26.42 -5.65 0.61
C GLY A 122 25.13 -4.96 0.19
N GLU A 123 24.16 -5.72 -0.36
CA GLU A 123 23.02 -5.12 -1.04
C GLU A 123 21.70 -5.84 -0.75
N PHE A 124 20.63 -5.04 -0.60
CA PHE A 124 19.28 -5.56 -0.44
C PHE A 124 18.24 -4.59 -1.01
N ALA A 125 17.10 -5.19 -1.36
CA ALA A 125 15.90 -4.53 -1.77
C ALA A 125 14.74 -4.90 -0.84
N ILE A 126 13.85 -3.94 -0.62
CA ILE A 126 12.56 -4.16 0.01
C ILE A 126 11.50 -3.61 -0.92
N GLY A 127 10.50 -4.41 -1.22
CA GLY A 127 9.37 -4.05 -2.08
C GLY A 127 8.05 -4.10 -1.33
N ALA A 128 7.11 -3.26 -1.74
CA ALA A 128 5.71 -3.34 -1.40
C ALA A 128 4.84 -3.14 -2.65
N VAL A 129 3.86 -4.02 -2.88
CA VAL A 129 2.97 -4.00 -4.04
C VAL A 129 1.51 -4.07 -3.58
N GLY A 130 0.64 -3.21 -4.11
CA GLY A 130 -0.79 -3.25 -3.77
C GLY A 130 -1.66 -2.38 -4.67
N ASP A 131 -2.90 -2.81 -4.92
CA ASP A 131 -3.91 -2.06 -5.67
C ASP A 131 -4.91 -1.40 -4.72
N VAL A 132 -4.54 -0.22 -4.20
CA VAL A 132 -5.31 0.47 -3.15
C VAL A 132 -6.60 1.13 -3.63
N ASP A 133 -6.70 1.42 -4.93
CA ASP A 133 -7.85 2.03 -5.59
C ASP A 133 -8.71 1.05 -6.40
N GLY A 134 -8.28 -0.21 -6.54
CA GLY A 134 -9.05 -1.27 -7.19
C GLY A 134 -9.19 -1.07 -8.69
N ASP A 135 -8.27 -0.33 -9.31
CA ASP A 135 -8.32 0.01 -10.74
C ASP A 135 -7.55 -0.98 -11.62
N GLY A 136 -6.96 -2.02 -11.00
CA GLY A 136 -6.14 -3.03 -11.66
C GLY A 136 -4.71 -2.56 -11.96
N THR A 137 -4.32 -1.37 -11.50
CA THR A 137 -2.95 -0.86 -11.56
C THR A 137 -2.32 -0.93 -10.17
N ASN A 138 -1.24 -1.68 -10.05
CA ASN A 138 -0.56 -1.81 -8.77
C ASN A 138 0.24 -0.54 -8.45
N GLY A 139 0.12 -0.07 -7.20
CA GLY A 139 1.06 0.83 -6.60
C GLY A 139 2.27 0.04 -6.10
N GLU A 140 3.46 0.42 -6.56
CA GLU A 140 4.72 -0.23 -6.19
C GLU A 140 5.60 0.76 -5.43
N TRP A 141 6.09 0.33 -4.27
CA TRP A 141 7.03 1.07 -3.44
C TRP A 141 8.25 0.20 -3.20
N ALA A 142 9.43 0.76 -3.41
CA ALA A 142 10.65 0.03 -3.15
C ALA A 142 11.70 0.89 -2.45
N TYR A 143 12.48 0.24 -1.60
CA TYR A 143 13.74 0.74 -1.05
C TYR A 143 14.85 -0.20 -1.50
N SER A 144 15.99 0.35 -1.93
CA SER A 144 17.19 -0.42 -2.26
C SER A 144 18.40 0.29 -1.68
N SER A 145 19.39 -0.48 -1.22
CA SER A 145 20.68 0.03 -0.78
C SER A 145 21.50 0.65 -1.92
N ASP A 146 21.30 0.19 -3.16
CA ASP A 146 21.84 0.81 -4.38
C ASP A 146 20.71 1.23 -5.35
N HIS A 147 20.87 2.39 -5.99
CA HIS A 147 19.90 2.96 -6.92
C HIS A 147 19.72 2.12 -8.18
N THR A 148 20.75 1.43 -8.65
CA THR A 148 20.66 0.61 -9.88
C THR A 148 19.77 -0.63 -9.68
N GLN A 149 19.69 -1.12 -8.43
CA GLN A 149 18.88 -2.28 -8.05
C GLN A 149 17.51 -1.89 -7.46
N ALA A 150 17.16 -0.60 -7.43
CA ALA A 150 15.82 -0.16 -7.01
C ALA A 150 14.73 -0.54 -8.02
N THR A 151 15.09 -0.70 -9.29
CA THR A 151 14.20 -1.19 -10.35
C THR A 151 14.03 -2.70 -10.30
N SER A 152 15.05 -3.43 -9.85
CA SER A 152 14.97 -4.86 -9.56
C SER A 152 14.34 -5.11 -8.19
N ALA A 153 14.34 -4.18 -7.23
CA ALA A 153 13.68 -4.23 -5.92
C ALA A 153 12.15 -4.34 -5.98
N ALA A 154 11.59 -4.01 -7.14
CA ALA A 154 10.31 -4.53 -7.59
C ALA A 154 10.32 -6.07 -7.72
N HIS A 155 11.32 -6.80 -7.20
CA HIS A 155 11.42 -8.28 -7.20
C HIS A 155 10.44 -8.95 -6.25
N CYS A 156 9.75 -8.17 -5.40
CA CYS A 156 8.47 -8.65 -4.88
C CYS A 156 7.42 -8.83 -5.98
N ALA A 157 7.66 -8.36 -7.21
CA ALA A 157 6.81 -8.41 -8.38
C ALA A 157 7.44 -9.23 -9.53
N GLU A 158 7.76 -10.51 -9.31
CA GLU A 158 7.57 -11.49 -10.40
C GLU A 158 6.06 -11.85 -10.51
N VAL A 159 5.20 -10.83 -10.50
CA VAL A 159 3.80 -10.90 -10.91
C VAL A 159 3.63 -10.02 -12.15
N THR A 160 3.81 -10.72 -13.26
CA THR A 160 3.25 -10.52 -14.60
C THR A 160 2.27 -9.33 -14.75
N THR A 161 2.69 -8.36 -15.56
CA THR A 161 1.87 -7.44 -16.40
C THR A 161 1.09 -6.30 -15.74
N LYS A 162 1.77 -5.17 -15.46
CA LYS A 162 1.55 -3.85 -16.11
C LYS A 162 2.21 -2.78 -15.23
N THR A 163 3.18 -2.10 -15.84
CA THR A 163 3.99 -1.01 -15.29
C THR A 163 3.11 0.08 -14.67
N GLY A 164 2.99 0.06 -13.35
CA GLY A 164 2.66 1.24 -12.54
C GLY A 164 3.89 2.13 -12.40
N SER A 165 3.69 3.41 -12.13
CA SER A 165 4.79 4.35 -11.87
C SER A 165 5.50 3.96 -10.58
N VAL A 166 6.65 3.30 -10.68
CA VAL A 166 7.56 3.06 -9.55
C VAL A 166 7.99 4.41 -8.97
N GLU A 167 7.36 4.86 -7.89
CA GLU A 167 7.88 5.97 -7.10
C GLU A 167 9.00 5.43 -6.22
N SER A 168 10.24 5.47 -6.74
CA SER A 168 11.43 5.11 -5.99
C SER A 168 11.59 6.08 -4.81
N LEU A 169 11.41 5.61 -3.58
CA LEU A 169 11.81 6.35 -2.37
C LEU A 169 13.33 6.24 -2.19
N VAL A 170 14.09 6.69 -3.18
CA VAL A 170 15.53 6.93 -3.03
C VAL A 170 15.69 8.42 -2.79
N LYS A 171 15.78 8.80 -1.51
CA LYS A 171 16.44 10.04 -1.08
C LYS A 171 16.68 10.01 0.43
N ASN A 172 17.96 9.88 0.77
CA ASN A 172 18.61 10.35 1.98
C ASN A 172 18.05 9.85 3.32
N ALA A 173 18.52 8.68 3.75
CA ALA A 173 18.69 8.41 5.17
C ALA A 173 20.19 8.22 5.39
N PHE A 174 20.84 9.36 5.69
CA PHE A 174 22.23 9.60 6.14
C PHE A 174 23.35 8.72 5.58
#